data_AF-A0AAC9LQK6-F1
#
_entry.id   AF-A0AAC9LQK6-F1
#
_cell.length_a   1.000
_cell.length_b   1.000
_cell.length_c   1.000
_cell.angle_alpha   90.00
_cell.angle_beta   90.00
_cell.angle_gamma   90.00
#
_symmetry.space_group_name_H-M   'P 1'
#
loop_
_entity.id
_entity.type
_entity.pdbx_description
1 polymer ?
#
loop_
_entity_poly.entity_id
_entity_poly.type
_entity_poly.pdbx_seq_one_letter_code
_entity_poly.pdbx_strand_id
1 'polypeptide(L)'
;MDSPNFTFIFLFIILIIISGIIFLSYWIPKKMGYKKAGKIISGILIIGTIILSVSIYIDDYLFFKSDAIEHLSEQNIELKDDFEILENKSVGTVDYYHRFELSISESDKKRLVSEIKTSKFYQDSIKSYFHLPSTQDRYVGNSVTLNYQTQMEYKSEFYEPNGKGYVPTFRIISIPKSENKIIFEEIVD
;
A
#
# COMPACT_ATOMS: atom_id res chain seq x y z
N MET A 1 -8.28 21.30 -10.78
CA MET A 1 -7.25 21.24 -11.85
C MET A 1 -6.09 22.08 -11.39
N ASP A 2 -5.13 21.48 -10.69
CA ASP A 2 -3.89 22.18 -10.33
C ASP A 2 -3.11 22.47 -11.60
N SER A 3 -2.83 23.75 -11.87
CA SER A 3 -2.01 24.12 -13.01
C SER A 3 -0.60 23.55 -12.77
N PRO A 4 -0.03 22.73 -13.68
CA PRO A 4 1.27 22.08 -13.48
C PRO A 4 2.41 23.07 -13.16
N ASN A 5 2.25 24.34 -13.57
CA ASN A 5 3.17 25.42 -13.25
C ASN A 5 3.24 25.76 -11.75
N PHE A 6 2.13 25.66 -11.01
CA PHE A 6 2.09 26.01 -9.60
C PHE A 6 2.86 24.98 -8.75
N THR A 7 2.62 23.69 -8.99
CA THR A 7 3.33 22.59 -8.32
C THR A 7 4.83 22.66 -8.58
N PHE A 8 5.23 22.97 -9.82
CA PHE A 8 6.65 23.13 -10.16
C PHE A 8 7.30 24.30 -9.44
N ILE A 9 6.65 25.46 -9.42
CA ILE A 9 7.15 26.65 -8.69
C ILE A 9 7.26 26.35 -7.19
N PHE A 10 6.27 25.68 -6.62
CA PHE A 10 6.26 25.30 -5.21
C PHE A 10 7.44 24.37 -4.85
N LEU A 11 7.67 23.30 -5.62
CA LEU A 11 8.81 22.39 -5.44
C LEU A 11 10.15 23.12 -5.61
N PHE A 12 10.24 24.05 -6.55
CA PHE A 12 11.44 24.84 -6.78
C PHE A 12 11.77 25.76 -5.58
N ILE A 13 10.75 26.37 -4.96
CA ILE A 13 10.92 27.17 -3.74
C ILE A 13 11.44 26.31 -2.59
N ILE A 14 10.87 25.11 -2.40
CA ILE A 14 11.33 24.16 -1.37
C ILE A 14 12.81 23.82 -1.58
N LEU A 15 13.21 23.53 -2.82
CA LEU A 15 14.60 23.21 -3.15
C LEU A 15 15.56 24.36 -2.81
N ILE A 16 15.18 25.61 -3.09
CA ILE A 16 15.98 26.79 -2.75
C ILE A 16 16.13 26.92 -1.23
N ILE A 17 15.04 26.73 -0.48
CA ILE A 17 15.06 26.81 0.98
C ILE A 17 15.99 25.75 1.58
N ILE A 18 15.87 24.49 1.14
CA ILE A 18 16.73 23.39 1.61
C ILE A 18 18.19 23.67 1.28
N SER A 19 18.47 24.10 0.04
CA SER A 19 19.84 24.44 -0.38
C SER A 19 20.42 25.60 0.43
N GLY A 20 19.59 26.61 0.75
CA GLY A 20 19.97 27.73 1.60
C GLY A 20 20.28 27.31 3.03
N ILE A 21 19.49 26.42 3.62
CA ILE A 21 19.73 25.86 4.96
C ILE A 21 21.05 25.10 4.99
N ILE A 22 21.30 24.22 4.01
CA ILE A 22 22.56 23.48 3.90
C ILE A 22 23.74 24.44 3.77
N PHE A 23 23.63 25.47 2.92
CA PHE A 23 24.69 26.47 2.75
C PHE A 23 24.97 27.24 4.04
N LEU A 24 23.94 27.73 4.73
CA LEU A 24 24.07 28.48 5.99
C LEU A 24 24.66 27.60 7.10
N SER A 25 24.30 26.32 7.15
CA SER A 25 24.83 25.36 8.11
C SER A 25 26.36 25.16 7.99
N TYR A 26 26.91 25.34 6.79
CA TYR A 26 28.35 25.37 6.57
C TYR A 26 28.94 26.77 6.84
N TRP A 27 28.29 27.81 6.33
CA TRP A 27 28.84 29.17 6.30
C TRP A 27 28.90 29.82 7.68
N ILE A 28 27.88 29.66 8.53
CA ILE A 28 27.83 30.27 9.87
C ILE A 28 28.97 29.72 10.76
N PRO A 29 29.13 28.39 10.94
CA PRO A 29 30.23 27.86 11.76
C PRO A 29 31.60 28.18 11.17
N LYS A 30 31.73 28.20 9.83
CA LYS A 30 32.97 28.62 9.17
C LYS A 30 33.34 30.07 9.53
N LYS A 31 32.37 30.99 9.52
CA LYS A 31 32.59 32.41 9.87
C LYS A 31 32.96 32.58 11.35
N MET A 32 32.48 31.70 12.23
CA MET A 32 32.82 31.67 13.65
C MET A 32 34.13 30.93 13.97
N GLY A 33 34.88 30.45 12.96
CA GLY A 33 36.15 29.71 13.15
C GLY A 33 36.01 28.19 13.28
N TYR A 34 34.79 27.66 13.41
CA TYR A 34 34.50 26.23 13.56
C TYR A 34 34.33 25.51 12.21
N LYS A 35 35.31 25.63 11.31
CA LYS A 35 35.24 25.08 9.94
C LYS A 35 34.99 23.56 9.90
N LYS A 36 35.55 22.79 10.85
CA LYS A 36 35.33 21.33 10.94
C LYS A 36 33.87 21.01 11.27
N ALA A 37 33.30 21.69 12.28
CA ALA A 37 31.91 21.52 12.66
C ALA A 37 30.97 21.88 11.50
N GLY A 38 31.22 23.00 10.81
CA GLY A 38 30.44 23.39 9.63
C GLY A 38 30.41 22.33 8.54
N LYS A 39 31.56 21.68 8.24
CA LYS A 39 31.61 20.57 7.27
C LYS A 39 30.81 19.35 7.72
N ILE A 40 30.90 18.98 9.00
CA ILE A 40 30.20 17.82 9.55
C ILE A 40 28.68 18.06 9.49
N ILE A 41 28.22 19.21 9.99
CA ILE A 41 26.79 19.56 10.03
C ILE A 41 26.21 19.62 8.61
N SER A 42 26.87 20.32 7.68
CA SER A 42 26.40 20.38 6.29
C SER A 42 26.42 19.02 5.61
N GLY A 43 27.42 18.18 5.91
CA GLY A 43 27.51 16.83 5.37
C GLY A 43 26.36 15.94 5.85
N ILE A 44 26.03 15.98 7.15
CA ILE A 44 24.88 15.26 7.70
C ILE A 44 23.58 15.72 7.04
N LEU A 45 23.39 17.03 6.88
CA LEU A 45 22.18 17.57 6.24
C LEU A 45 22.08 17.14 4.77
N ILE A 46 23.18 17.17 4.02
CA ILE A 46 23.20 16.68 2.63
C ILE A 46 22.80 15.21 2.57
N ILE A 47 23.43 14.36 3.40
CA ILE A 47 23.12 12.92 3.43
C ILE A 47 21.66 12.69 3.82
N GLY A 48 21.17 13.39 4.85
CA GLY A 48 19.78 13.30 5.29
C GLY A 48 18.79 13.71 4.19
N THR A 49 19.06 14.81 3.47
CA THR A 49 18.23 15.23 2.32
C THR A 49 18.23 14.18 1.21
N ILE A 50 19.39 13.59 0.89
CA ILE A 50 19.45 12.51 -0.12
C ILE A 50 18.62 11.32 0.33
N ILE A 51 18.78 10.86 1.58
CA ILE A 51 18.01 9.72 2.12
C ILE A 51 16.51 10.00 2.04
N LEU A 52 16.04 11.17 2.48
CA LEU A 52 14.63 11.55 2.40
C LEU A 52 14.12 11.70 0.95
N SER A 53 14.97 12.15 0.02
CA SER A 53 14.56 12.27 -1.39
C SER A 53 14.40 10.89 -2.03
N VAL A 54 15.29 9.96 -1.69
CA VAL A 54 15.25 8.59 -2.21
C VAL A 54 14.16 7.78 -1.49
N SER A 55 13.85 8.06 -0.23
CA SER A 55 12.82 7.33 0.52
C SER A 55 11.45 7.38 -0.15
N ILE A 56 11.11 8.49 -0.80
CA ILE A 56 9.87 8.67 -1.59
C ILE A 56 9.73 7.60 -2.70
N TYR A 57 10.85 7.07 -3.21
CA TYR A 57 10.87 6.07 -4.28
C TYR A 57 11.22 4.66 -3.77
N ILE A 58 11.43 4.52 -2.45
CA ILE A 58 11.88 3.28 -1.82
C ILE A 58 10.70 2.52 -1.18
N ASP A 59 9.53 3.13 -0.99
CA ASP A 59 8.39 2.45 -0.34
C ASP A 59 8.00 1.15 -1.06
N ASP A 60 8.09 1.09 -2.39
CA ASP A 60 7.88 -0.14 -3.15
C ASP A 60 8.94 -1.23 -2.85
N TYR A 61 10.15 -0.82 -2.45
CA TYR A 61 11.29 -1.70 -2.12
C TYR A 61 11.40 -2.06 -0.64
N LEU A 62 10.77 -1.30 0.27
CA LEU A 62 10.76 -1.59 1.73
C LEU A 62 9.62 -2.51 2.15
N PHE A 63 8.97 -3.17 1.20
CA PHE A 63 7.94 -4.16 1.47
C PHE A 63 8.56 -5.55 1.65
N PHE A 64 8.42 -6.10 2.85
CA PHE A 64 8.99 -7.39 3.25
C PHE A 64 7.91 -8.47 3.40
N LYS A 65 8.35 -9.73 3.50
CA LYS A 65 7.42 -10.87 3.68
C LYS A 65 6.58 -10.72 4.96
N SER A 66 7.13 -10.11 6.01
CA SER A 66 6.39 -9.81 7.25
C SER A 66 5.16 -8.95 7.00
N ASP A 67 5.30 -7.94 6.14
CA ASP A 67 4.26 -6.96 5.86
C ASP A 67 3.14 -7.63 5.05
N ALA A 68 3.51 -8.43 4.06
CA ALA A 68 2.56 -9.27 3.33
C ALA A 68 1.80 -10.24 4.25
N ILE A 69 2.48 -10.88 5.20
CA ILE A 69 1.85 -11.77 6.19
C ILE A 69 0.87 -10.99 7.07
N GLU A 70 1.25 -9.79 7.52
CA GLU A 70 0.39 -8.92 8.32
C GLU A 70 -0.92 -8.60 7.58
N HIS A 71 -0.83 -8.07 6.35
CA HIS A 71 -2.00 -7.77 5.52
C HIS A 71 -2.90 -8.99 5.24
N LEU A 72 -2.31 -10.15 4.97
CA LEU A 72 -3.08 -11.39 4.78
C LEU A 72 -3.77 -11.84 6.08
N SER A 73 -3.11 -11.68 7.22
CA SER A 73 -3.63 -12.10 8.53
C SER A 73 -4.87 -11.31 8.96
N GLU A 74 -4.99 -10.04 8.57
CA GLU A 74 -6.19 -9.22 8.81
C GLU A 74 -7.46 -9.82 8.20
N GLN A 75 -7.31 -10.59 7.12
CA GLN A 75 -8.40 -11.33 6.46
C GLN A 75 -8.43 -12.81 6.84
N ASN A 76 -7.71 -13.20 7.90
CA ASN A 76 -7.55 -14.59 8.34
C ASN A 76 -6.96 -15.51 7.25
N ILE A 77 -6.10 -14.96 6.38
CA ILE A 77 -5.35 -15.72 5.38
C ILE A 77 -3.95 -15.97 5.93
N GLU A 78 -3.59 -17.24 6.05
CA GLU A 78 -2.25 -17.68 6.45
C GLU A 78 -1.61 -18.44 5.28
N LEU A 79 -0.32 -18.21 5.02
CA LEU A 79 0.49 -19.03 4.09
C LEU A 79 1.36 -19.96 4.93
N LYS A 80 1.35 -21.27 4.62
CA LYS A 80 2.07 -22.29 5.40
C LYS A 80 3.44 -22.59 4.83
N ASP A 81 3.60 -22.42 3.51
CA ASP A 81 4.85 -22.59 2.81
C ASP A 81 5.51 -21.23 2.56
N ASP A 82 6.79 -21.25 2.16
CA ASP A 82 7.49 -20.03 1.77
C ASP A 82 6.90 -19.45 0.47
N PHE A 83 6.98 -18.13 0.32
CA PHE A 83 6.45 -17.40 -0.83
C PHE A 83 7.42 -16.31 -1.30
N GLU A 84 7.26 -15.84 -2.53
CA GLU A 84 8.08 -14.76 -3.09
C GLU A 84 7.21 -13.54 -3.38
N ILE A 85 7.71 -12.34 -3.05
CA ILE A 85 7.06 -11.08 -3.43
C ILE A 85 7.42 -10.82 -4.90
N LEU A 86 6.42 -10.75 -5.76
CA LEU A 86 6.58 -10.49 -7.19
C LEU A 86 6.44 -9.00 -7.50
N GLU A 87 5.51 -8.34 -6.82
CA GLU A 87 5.20 -6.93 -7.03
C GLU A 87 4.62 -6.33 -5.74
N ASN A 88 4.93 -5.06 -5.49
CA ASN A 88 4.29 -4.23 -4.48
C ASN A 88 4.15 -2.82 -5.04
N LYS A 89 2.98 -2.22 -4.84
CA LYS A 89 2.64 -0.86 -5.30
C LYS A 89 1.72 -0.21 -4.28
N SER A 90 2.10 0.96 -3.78
CA SER A 90 1.23 1.79 -2.96
C SER A 90 1.11 3.20 -3.55
N VAL A 91 -0.11 3.72 -3.65
CA VAL A 91 -0.38 5.05 -4.19
C VAL A 91 -1.44 5.75 -3.34
N GLY A 92 -1.22 7.05 -3.12
CA GLY A 92 -2.24 7.94 -2.55
C GLY A 92 -2.12 8.14 -1.03
N THR A 93 -2.62 9.28 -0.56
CA THR A 93 -2.62 9.68 0.87
C THR A 93 -4.02 9.98 1.40
N VAL A 94 -4.98 10.24 0.52
CA VAL A 94 -6.39 10.53 0.85
C VAL A 94 -7.26 9.40 0.30
N ASP A 95 -7.17 9.12 -1.00
CA ASP A 95 -7.67 7.91 -1.63
C ASP A 95 -6.50 6.92 -1.66
N TYR A 96 -6.55 5.88 -0.83
CA TYR A 96 -5.44 4.93 -0.65
C TYR A 96 -5.67 3.68 -1.49
N TYR A 97 -4.65 3.33 -2.27
CA TYR A 97 -4.60 2.08 -3.02
C TYR A 97 -3.28 1.37 -2.74
N HIS A 98 -3.37 0.14 -2.24
CA HIS A 98 -2.21 -0.73 -2.04
C HIS A 98 -2.44 -2.07 -2.68
N ARG A 99 -1.47 -2.55 -3.46
CA ARG A 99 -1.52 -3.83 -4.14
C ARG A 99 -0.19 -4.53 -4.06
N PHE A 100 -0.22 -5.82 -3.74
CA PHE A 100 0.95 -6.68 -3.87
C PHE A 100 0.58 -8.05 -4.46
N GLU A 101 1.56 -8.66 -5.13
CA GLU A 101 1.46 -10.00 -5.69
C GLU A 101 2.49 -10.90 -5.04
N LEU A 102 2.07 -12.09 -4.60
CA LEU A 102 2.97 -13.12 -4.10
C LEU A 102 2.88 -14.37 -4.98
N SER A 103 4.02 -14.97 -5.26
CA SER A 103 4.13 -16.36 -5.75
C SER A 103 4.03 -17.29 -4.55
N ILE A 104 3.08 -18.22 -4.56
CA ILE A 104 2.80 -19.14 -3.45
C ILE A 104 2.96 -20.60 -3.88
N SER A 105 2.98 -21.51 -2.91
CA SER A 105 3.00 -22.94 -3.22
C SER A 105 1.66 -23.43 -3.81
N GLU A 106 1.72 -24.52 -4.58
CA GLU A 106 0.53 -25.25 -5.03
C GLU A 106 -0.34 -25.76 -3.87
N SER A 107 0.30 -26.16 -2.77
CA SER A 107 -0.37 -26.61 -1.54
C SER A 107 -1.20 -25.49 -0.92
N ASP A 108 -0.61 -24.31 -0.74
CA ASP A 108 -1.31 -23.16 -0.19
C ASP A 108 -2.43 -22.70 -1.12
N LYS A 109 -2.17 -22.61 -2.44
CA LYS A 109 -3.22 -22.28 -3.41
C LYS A 109 -4.42 -23.23 -3.28
N LYS A 110 -4.19 -24.54 -3.31
CA LYS A 110 -5.28 -25.53 -3.22
C LYS A 110 -6.06 -25.41 -1.93
N ARG A 111 -5.37 -25.21 -0.81
CA ARG A 111 -5.99 -25.03 0.50
C ARG A 111 -6.85 -23.76 0.55
N LEU A 112 -6.29 -22.61 0.17
CA LEU A 112 -7.00 -21.33 0.17
C LEU A 112 -8.23 -21.36 -0.76
N VAL A 113 -8.09 -21.94 -1.96
CA VAL A 113 -9.24 -22.11 -2.87
C VAL A 113 -10.31 -23.01 -2.26
N SER A 114 -9.91 -24.07 -1.55
CA SER A 114 -10.86 -24.93 -0.83
C SER A 114 -11.59 -24.17 0.27
N GLU A 115 -10.89 -23.34 1.05
CA GLU A 115 -11.47 -22.51 2.11
C GLU A 115 -12.49 -21.51 1.54
N ILE A 116 -12.14 -20.81 0.45
CA ILE A 116 -13.06 -19.88 -0.25
C ILE A 116 -14.33 -20.62 -0.71
N LYS A 117 -14.17 -21.77 -1.38
CA LYS A 117 -15.29 -22.57 -1.93
C LYS A 117 -16.18 -23.19 -0.89
N THR A 118 -15.63 -23.55 0.26
CA THR A 118 -16.38 -24.19 1.36
C THR A 118 -16.98 -23.18 2.33
N SER A 119 -16.73 -21.88 2.11
CA SER A 119 -17.34 -20.82 2.91
C SER A 119 -18.87 -20.79 2.74
N LYS A 120 -19.56 -20.44 3.82
CA LYS A 120 -21.02 -20.52 3.95
C LYS A 120 -21.81 -19.77 2.86
N PHE A 121 -21.22 -18.71 2.29
CA PHE A 121 -21.89 -17.80 1.35
C PHE A 121 -21.15 -17.72 0.00
N TYR A 122 -20.43 -18.78 -0.37
CA TYR A 122 -19.70 -18.84 -1.64
C TYR A 122 -20.64 -18.75 -2.86
N GLN A 123 -20.24 -17.98 -3.88
CA GLN A 123 -20.99 -17.83 -5.13
C GLN A 123 -20.19 -18.32 -6.36
N ASP A 124 -20.79 -19.24 -7.13
CA ASP A 124 -20.18 -19.82 -8.33
C ASP A 124 -20.10 -18.86 -9.52
N SER A 125 -20.90 -17.79 -9.50
CA SER A 125 -20.82 -16.70 -10.45
C SER A 125 -21.50 -15.48 -9.84
N ILE A 126 -20.85 -14.33 -9.93
CA ILE A 126 -21.43 -13.05 -9.55
C ILE A 126 -22.08 -12.40 -10.76
N LYS A 127 -23.29 -11.85 -10.57
CA LYS A 127 -24.01 -11.06 -11.60
C LYS A 127 -23.67 -9.57 -11.55
N SER A 128 -23.04 -9.10 -10.46
CA SER A 128 -22.66 -7.71 -10.20
C SER A 128 -21.32 -7.68 -9.49
N TYR A 129 -20.47 -6.69 -9.79
CA TYR A 129 -19.15 -6.51 -9.19
C TYR A 129 -19.20 -6.23 -7.68
N PHE A 130 -20.34 -5.76 -7.17
CA PHE A 130 -20.53 -5.47 -5.74
C PHE A 130 -21.82 -6.09 -5.23
N HIS A 131 -21.70 -6.98 -4.24
CA HIS A 131 -22.78 -7.35 -3.34
C HIS A 131 -22.61 -6.61 -1.99
N LEU A 132 -22.34 -5.30 -2.05
CA LEU A 132 -22.72 -4.45 -0.92
C LEU A 132 -24.21 -4.67 -0.70
N PRO A 133 -24.70 -4.88 0.53
CA PRO A 133 -26.13 -4.87 0.79
C PRO A 133 -26.67 -3.56 0.22
N SER A 134 -27.39 -3.61 -0.91
CA SER A 134 -27.83 -2.43 -1.66
C SER A 134 -28.86 -1.57 -0.90
N THR A 135 -29.02 -1.84 0.39
CA THR A 135 -30.07 -1.37 1.28
C THR A 135 -29.53 -0.78 2.58
N GLN A 136 -28.21 -0.80 2.82
CA GLN A 136 -27.60 -0.16 3.99
C GLN A 136 -26.64 0.96 3.56
N ASP A 137 -26.63 2.02 4.38
CA ASP A 137 -25.69 3.12 4.27
C ASP A 137 -24.25 2.56 4.21
N ARG A 138 -23.50 2.86 3.14
CA ARG A 138 -22.12 2.39 2.93
C ARG A 138 -21.12 2.89 4.00
N TYR A 139 -21.60 3.69 4.94
CA TYR A 139 -20.83 4.20 6.05
C TYR A 139 -21.21 3.55 7.39
N VAL A 140 -22.23 2.69 7.45
CA VAL A 140 -22.77 2.13 8.70
C VAL A 140 -23.16 0.67 8.53
N GLY A 141 -22.53 -0.23 9.28
CA GLY A 141 -22.85 -1.66 9.25
C GLY A 141 -21.79 -2.52 9.94
N ASN A 142 -21.95 -3.83 9.85
CA ASN A 142 -20.90 -4.79 10.19
C ASN A 142 -20.02 -5.02 8.96
N SER A 143 -18.74 -5.32 9.18
CA SER A 143 -17.87 -5.77 8.11
C SER A 143 -18.37 -7.09 7.50
N VAL A 144 -18.22 -7.25 6.19
CA VAL A 144 -18.74 -8.41 5.44
C VAL A 144 -17.64 -8.99 4.57
N THR A 145 -17.53 -10.32 4.54
CA THR A 145 -16.69 -11.05 3.58
C THR A 145 -17.55 -11.73 2.53
N LEU A 146 -17.22 -11.53 1.27
CA LEU A 146 -17.85 -12.15 0.11
C LEU A 146 -16.86 -13.05 -0.59
N ASN A 147 -17.24 -14.32 -0.76
CA ASN A 147 -16.42 -15.32 -1.44
C ASN A 147 -17.09 -15.72 -2.74
N TYR A 148 -16.35 -15.67 -3.85
CA TYR A 148 -16.90 -15.99 -5.16
C TYR A 148 -15.83 -16.42 -6.15
N GLN A 149 -16.24 -16.86 -7.33
CA GLN A 149 -15.33 -17.06 -8.45
C GLN A 149 -15.76 -16.29 -9.70
N THR A 150 -14.76 -15.91 -10.49
CA THR A 150 -14.93 -15.42 -11.86
C THR A 150 -14.48 -16.51 -12.85
N GLN A 151 -14.47 -16.20 -14.14
CA GLN A 151 -13.90 -17.13 -15.12
C GLN A 151 -12.41 -17.38 -14.87
N MET A 152 -11.67 -16.38 -14.35
CA MET A 152 -10.21 -16.43 -14.24
C MET A 152 -9.71 -16.63 -12.81
N GLU A 153 -10.51 -16.31 -11.79
CA GLU A 153 -10.01 -16.18 -10.41
C GLU A 153 -10.99 -16.74 -9.38
N TYR A 154 -10.47 -17.07 -8.21
CA TYR A 154 -11.23 -17.18 -6.97
C TYR A 154 -10.97 -15.92 -6.15
N LYS A 155 -12.02 -15.31 -5.58
CA LYS A 155 -11.90 -14.06 -4.83
C LYS A 155 -12.53 -14.16 -3.45
N SER A 156 -11.90 -13.49 -2.50
CA SER A 156 -12.42 -13.17 -1.17
C SER A 156 -12.33 -11.66 -1.00
N GLU A 157 -13.48 -11.01 -0.86
CA GLU A 157 -13.59 -9.56 -0.76
C GLU A 157 -14.14 -9.20 0.61
N PHE A 158 -13.34 -8.53 1.40
CA PHE A 158 -13.68 -7.99 2.71
C PHE A 158 -14.04 -6.51 2.57
N TYR A 159 -15.18 -6.14 3.14
CA TYR A 159 -15.69 -4.78 3.18
C TYR A 159 -15.85 -4.33 4.63
N GLU A 160 -15.29 -3.18 4.96
CA GLU A 160 -15.30 -2.58 6.30
C GLU A 160 -15.83 -1.14 6.25
N PRO A 161 -17.01 -0.86 6.84
CA PRO A 161 -17.51 0.50 6.96
C PRO A 161 -16.76 1.25 8.09
N ASN A 162 -16.20 2.42 7.77
CA ASN A 162 -15.40 3.22 8.71
C ASN A 162 -16.21 4.26 9.51
N GLY A 163 -17.54 4.19 9.46
CA GLY A 163 -18.43 5.14 10.12
C GLY A 163 -18.84 6.33 9.25
N LYS A 164 -19.86 7.05 9.70
CA LYS A 164 -20.47 8.16 8.94
C LYS A 164 -19.46 9.27 8.64
N GLY A 165 -19.25 9.54 7.35
CA GLY A 165 -18.35 10.58 6.86
C GLY A 165 -16.93 10.12 6.57
N TYR A 166 -16.62 8.82 6.75
CA TYR A 166 -15.34 8.22 6.40
C TYR A 166 -15.52 7.24 5.24
N VAL A 167 -14.62 7.28 4.26
CA VAL A 167 -14.59 6.32 3.14
C VAL A 167 -14.40 4.90 3.67
N PRO A 168 -15.17 3.90 3.20
CA PRO A 168 -15.01 2.51 3.62
C PRO A 168 -13.72 1.90 3.08
N THR A 169 -13.30 0.78 3.69
CA THR A 169 -12.13 0.02 3.27
C THR A 169 -12.59 -1.27 2.58
N PHE A 170 -12.02 -1.55 1.42
CA PHE A 170 -12.13 -2.82 0.72
C PHE A 170 -10.78 -3.51 0.76
N ARG A 171 -10.76 -4.78 1.15
CA ARG A 171 -9.58 -5.64 1.02
C ARG A 171 -9.95 -6.85 0.18
N ILE A 172 -9.21 -7.11 -0.88
CA ILE A 172 -9.55 -8.12 -1.89
C ILE A 172 -8.37 -9.07 -2.02
N ILE A 173 -8.67 -10.36 -1.83
CA ILE A 173 -7.77 -11.45 -2.16
C ILE A 173 -8.24 -12.07 -3.47
N SER A 174 -7.35 -12.11 -4.46
CA SER A 174 -7.59 -12.77 -5.74
C SER A 174 -6.57 -13.89 -5.96
N ILE A 175 -7.06 -15.07 -6.30
CA ILE A 175 -6.25 -16.25 -6.59
C ILE A 175 -6.50 -16.66 -8.05
N PRO A 176 -5.57 -16.35 -8.98
CA PRO A 176 -5.68 -16.76 -10.36
C PRO A 176 -5.79 -18.28 -10.52
N LYS A 177 -6.69 -18.72 -11.41
CA LYS A 177 -6.85 -20.15 -11.73
C LYS A 177 -5.63 -20.70 -12.45
N SER A 178 -5.00 -19.89 -13.31
CA SER A 178 -3.85 -20.26 -14.15
C SER A 178 -2.52 -20.36 -13.39
N GLU A 179 -2.34 -19.62 -12.29
CA GLU A 179 -1.03 -19.38 -11.69
C GLU A 179 -1.03 -19.61 -10.18
N ASN A 180 0.13 -19.92 -9.60
CA ASN A 180 0.28 -20.07 -8.15
C ASN A 180 0.61 -18.73 -7.52
N LYS A 181 -0.39 -17.86 -7.55
CA LYS A 181 -0.28 -16.50 -7.05
C LYS A 181 -1.42 -16.15 -6.14
N ILE A 182 -1.15 -15.19 -5.26
CA ILE A 182 -2.16 -14.43 -4.55
C ILE A 182 -1.92 -12.96 -4.86
N ILE A 183 -3.01 -12.26 -5.14
CA ILE A 183 -3.01 -10.82 -5.38
C ILE A 183 -3.84 -10.22 -4.25
N PHE A 184 -3.23 -9.31 -3.50
CA PHE A 184 -3.91 -8.53 -2.48
C PHE A 184 -4.14 -7.12 -3.01
N GLU A 185 -5.31 -6.56 -2.75
CA GLU A 185 -5.62 -5.16 -3.00
C GLU A 185 -6.35 -4.57 -1.79
N GLU A 186 -5.88 -3.42 -1.29
CA GLU A 186 -6.59 -2.58 -0.34
C GLU A 186 -6.97 -1.26 -1.01
N ILE A 187 -8.24 -0.90 -0.91
CA ILE A 187 -8.84 0.27 -1.54
C ILE A 187 -9.63 1.02 -0.47
N VAL A 188 -9.32 2.30 -0.29
CA VAL A 188 -10.05 3.20 0.59
C VAL A 188 -10.68 4.30 -0.27
N ASP A 189 -11.96 4.11 -0.61
CA ASP A 189 -12.78 4.95 -1.52
C ASP A 189 -14.30 4.79 -1.24
#